data_AF-D9PL82-F1
#
_entry.id   AF-D9PL82-F1
#
_cell.length_a   1.000
_cell.length_b   1.000
_cell.length_c   1.000
_cell.angle_alpha   90.00
_cell.angle_beta   90.00
_cell.angle_gamma   90.00
#
_symmetry.space_group_name_H-M   'P 1'
#
loop_
_entity.id
_entity.type
_entity.pdbx_description
1 polymer ?
#
loop_
_entity_poly.entity_id
_entity_poly.type
_entity_poly.pdbx_seq_one_letter_code
_entity_poly.pdbx_strand_id
1 'polypeptide(L)'
;MLWAVGLLLASGLWMIGRVARQVVQGGGSFAWPLDWVLMTALGLLMMAIFGHIRFVLYKRFSAAVNGQDWPAGAAALAQIRRWVGVNLALGVVVIAIALLI
;
A
#
# COMPACT_ATOMS: atom_id res chain seq x y z
N MET A 1 -11.09 -3.98 -14.37
CA MET A 1 -10.62 -3.42 -13.08
C MET A 1 -9.29 -4.03 -12.61
N LEU A 2 -9.16 -5.35 -12.51
CA LEU A 2 -7.90 -6.00 -12.05
C LEU A 2 -6.69 -5.73 -12.96
N TRP A 3 -6.90 -5.67 -14.28
CA TRP A 3 -5.85 -5.32 -15.25
C TRP A 3 -5.28 -3.90 -15.07
N ALA A 4 -6.13 -2.93 -14.68
CA ALA A 4 -5.69 -1.55 -14.45
C ALA A 4 -4.81 -1.44 -13.20
N VAL A 5 -5.11 -2.21 -12.16
CA VAL A 5 -4.28 -2.29 -10.94
C VAL A 5 -2.93 -2.92 -11.25
N GLY A 6 -2.92 -3.98 -12.08
CA GLY A 6 -1.68 -4.62 -12.54
C GLY A 6 -0.79 -3.66 -13.34
N LEU A 7 -1.38 -2.89 -14.27
CA LEU A 7 -0.66 -1.90 -15.07
C LEU A 7 -0.12 -0.74 -14.23
N LEU A 8 -0.87 -0.29 -13.22
CA LEU A 8 -0.44 0.77 -12.31
C LEU A 8 0.73 0.33 -11.42
N LEU A 9 0.69 -0.91 -10.91
CA LEU A 9 1.78 -1.48 -10.13
C LEU A 9 3.02 -1.74 -10.98
N ALA A 10 2.83 -2.26 -12.20
CA ALA A 10 3.91 -2.51 -13.14
C ALA A 10 4.58 -1.20 -13.58
N SER A 11 3.81 -0.14 -13.85
CA SER A 11 4.37 1.17 -14.20
C SER A 11 5.12 1.82 -13.03
N GLY A 12 4.59 1.70 -11.80
CA GLY A 12 5.27 2.16 -10.58
C GLY A 12 6.60 1.44 -10.35
N LEU A 13 6.61 0.10 -10.42
CA LEU A 13 7.84 -0.70 -10.29
C LEU A 13 8.84 -0.40 -11.40
N TRP A 14 8.37 -0.22 -12.64
CA TRP A 14 9.21 0.11 -13.79
C TRP A 14 9.88 1.48 -13.65
N MET A 15 9.17 2.48 -13.10
CA MET A 15 9.73 3.81 -12.86
C MET A 15 10.82 3.78 -11.79
N ILE A 16 10.57 3.07 -10.67
CA ILE A 16 11.55 2.86 -9.59
C ILE A 16 12.80 2.15 -10.12
N GLY A 17 12.62 1.10 -10.93
CA GLY A 17 13.73 0.36 -11.55
C GLY A 17 14.51 1.15 -12.59
N ARG A 18 13.94 2.21 -13.18
CA ARG A 18 14.68 3.13 -14.08
C ARG A 18 15.54 4.11 -13.29
N VAL A 19 14.97 4.72 -12.25
CA VAL A 19 15.67 5.69 -11.41
C VAL A 19 16.80 5.01 -10.62
N ALA A 20 16.56 3.82 -10.06
CA ALA A 20 17.57 3.03 -9.38
C ALA A 20 18.76 2.70 -10.29
N ARG A 21 18.51 2.33 -11.57
CA ARG A 21 19.58 2.08 -12.54
C ARG A 21 20.36 3.34 -12.91
N GLN A 22 19.69 4.50 -13.00
CA GLN A 22 20.33 5.78 -13.25
C GLN A 22 21.28 6.21 -12.11
N VAL A 23 20.90 5.92 -10.86
CA VAL A 23 21.73 6.24 -9.68
C VAL A 23 22.94 5.31 -9.57
N VAL A 24 22.77 4.02 -9.84
CA VAL A 24 23.87 3.03 -9.81
C VAL A 24 24.88 3.25 -10.95
N GLN A 25 24.43 3.67 -12.13
CA GLN A 25 25.33 3.98 -13.27
C GLN A 25 26.12 5.29 -13.07
N GLY A 26 25.73 6.14 -12.12
CA GLY A 26 26.41 7.41 -11.80
C GLY A 26 27.61 7.30 -10.86
N GLY A 27 27.99 6.10 -10.38
CA GLY A 27 29.19 5.89 -9.58
C GLY A 27 29.14 6.40 -8.13
N GLY A 28 27.97 6.78 -7.62
CA GLY A 28 27.80 7.20 -6.22
C GLY A 28 27.62 6.01 -5.28
N SER A 29 28.22 6.09 -4.07
CA SER A 29 27.80 5.24 -2.95
C SER A 29 26.40 5.66 -2.54
N PHE A 30 25.40 4.86 -2.88
CA PHE A 30 24.03 5.10 -2.45
C PHE A 30 23.90 4.66 -0.99
N ALA A 31 24.47 5.44 -0.08
CA ALA A 31 24.12 5.37 1.34
C ALA A 31 22.65 5.76 1.41
N TRP A 32 21.75 4.76 1.46
CA TRP A 32 20.32 5.00 1.60
C TRP A 32 20.11 5.92 2.80
N PRO A 33 19.67 7.18 2.60
CA PRO A 33 19.32 8.04 3.71
C PRO A 33 18.32 7.30 4.58
N LEU A 34 18.48 7.39 5.90
CA LEU A 34 17.55 6.73 6.83
C LEU A 34 16.10 7.11 6.52
N ASP A 35 15.88 8.33 6.01
CA ASP A 35 14.57 8.83 5.57
C ASP A 35 13.99 8.05 4.39
N TRP A 36 14.81 7.67 3.40
CA TRP A 36 14.36 6.85 2.27
C TRP A 36 14.05 5.42 2.69
N VAL A 37 14.84 4.84 3.61
CA VAL A 37 14.55 3.52 4.18
C VAL A 37 13.22 3.57 4.93
N LEU A 38 13.01 4.60 5.74
CA LEU A 38 11.81 4.76 6.55
C LEU A 38 10.57 4.97 5.67
N MET A 39 10.65 5.84 4.66
CA MET A 39 9.59 6.05 3.69
C MET A 39 9.27 4.78 2.90
N THR A 40 10.29 4.03 2.47
CA THR A 40 10.11 2.78 1.72
C THR A 40 9.50 1.69 2.60
N ALA A 41 9.95 1.55 3.84
CA ALA A 41 9.40 0.60 4.81
C ALA A 41 7.93 0.92 5.14
N LEU A 42 7.59 2.21 5.34
CA LEU A 42 6.22 2.65 5.54
C LEU A 42 5.35 2.39 4.30
N GLY A 43 5.86 2.66 3.10
CA GLY A 43 5.16 2.36 1.86
C GLY A 43 4.88 0.87 1.67
N LEU A 44 5.86 0.01 1.97
CA LEU A 44 5.69 -1.45 1.97
C LEU A 44 4.66 -1.91 2.99
N LEU A 45 4.68 -1.33 4.21
CA LEU A 45 3.68 -1.62 5.23
C LEU A 45 2.27 -1.26 4.77
N MET A 46 2.09 -0.07 4.19
CA MET A 46 0.81 0.37 3.63
C MET A 46 0.32 -0.56 2.50
N MET A 47 1.24 -0.99 1.63
CA MET A 47 0.93 -1.95 0.56
C MET A 47 0.48 -3.31 1.13
N ALA A 48 1.15 -3.81 2.17
CA ALA A 48 0.77 -5.05 2.84
C ALA A 48 -0.62 -4.95 3.49
N ILE A 49 -0.94 -3.81 4.12
CA ILE A 49 -2.26 -3.54 4.69
C ILE A 49 -3.33 -3.59 3.58
N PHE A 50 -3.12 -2.88 2.47
CA PHE A 50 -4.05 -2.93 1.34
C PHE A 50 -4.22 -4.33 0.75
N GLY A 51 -3.13 -5.09 0.64
CA GLY A 51 -3.15 -6.49 0.24
C GLY A 51 -4.04 -7.31 1.17
N HIS A 52 -3.86 -7.19 2.48
CA HIS A 52 -4.69 -7.89 3.47
C HIS A 52 -6.17 -7.53 3.36
N ILE A 53 -6.50 -6.24 3.20
CA ILE A 53 -7.88 -5.77 3.00
C ILE A 53 -8.49 -6.43 1.76
N ARG A 54 -7.75 -6.45 0.64
CA ARG A 54 -8.26 -6.94 -0.65
C ARG A 54 -8.38 -8.46 -0.69
N PHE A 55 -7.38 -9.19 -0.22
CA PHE A 55 -7.33 -10.64 -0.36
C PHE A 55 -8.11 -11.37 0.73
N VAL A 56 -8.24 -10.80 1.93
CA VAL A 56 -8.92 -11.45 3.06
C VAL A 56 -10.29 -10.83 3.31
N LEU A 57 -10.31 -9.55 3.67
CA LEU A 57 -11.52 -8.87 4.12
C LEU A 57 -12.56 -8.71 3.00
N TYR A 58 -12.13 -8.33 1.80
CA TYR A 58 -13.05 -8.21 0.66
C TYR A 58 -13.61 -9.57 0.23
N LYS A 59 -12.82 -10.65 0.27
CA LYS A 59 -13.34 -12.00 -0.01
C LYS A 59 -14.37 -12.41 1.02
N ARG A 60 -14.13 -12.15 2.31
CA ARG A 60 -15.10 -12.40 3.39
C ARG A 60 -16.38 -11.58 3.21
N PHE A 61 -16.25 -10.30 2.89
CA PHE A 61 -17.39 -9.43 2.59
C PHE A 61 -18.20 -9.94 1.40
N SER A 62 -17.53 -10.25 0.28
CA SER A 62 -18.20 -10.75 -0.93
C SER A 62 -18.86 -12.11 -0.71
N ALA A 63 -18.25 -13.00 0.09
CA ALA A 63 -18.83 -14.29 0.43
C ALA A 63 -20.09 -14.13 1.29
N ALA A 64 -20.05 -13.24 2.30
CA ALA A 64 -21.21 -12.94 3.14
C ALA A 64 -22.36 -12.32 2.32
N VAL A 65 -22.08 -11.40 1.41
CA VAL A 65 -23.09 -10.81 0.52
C VAL A 65 -23.71 -11.86 -0.41
N ASN A 66 -22.90 -12.75 -1.00
CA ASN A 66 -23.40 -13.83 -1.84
C ASN A 66 -24.23 -14.86 -1.06
N GLY A 67 -23.88 -15.10 0.20
CA GLY A 67 -24.67 -15.91 1.12
C GLY A 67 -25.88 -15.20 1.74
N GLN A 68 -26.14 -13.94 1.35
CA GLN A 68 -27.18 -13.07 1.92
C GLN A 68 -27.06 -12.88 3.45
N ASP A 69 -25.87 -13.09 3.98
CA ASP A 69 -25.55 -12.97 5.40
C ASP A 69 -25.13 -11.52 5.71
N TRP A 70 -26.13 -10.63 5.71
CA TRP A 70 -25.95 -9.19 5.89
C TRP A 70 -25.23 -8.81 7.19
N PRO A 71 -25.47 -9.47 8.35
CA PRO A 71 -24.71 -9.21 9.57
C PRO A 71 -23.21 -9.48 9.41
N ALA A 72 -22.84 -10.62 8.80
CA ALA A 72 -21.44 -10.96 8.53
C ALA A 72 -20.80 -9.97 7.53
N GLY A 73 -21.57 -9.54 6.52
CA GLY A 73 -21.15 -8.50 5.57
C GLY A 73 -20.88 -7.16 6.25
N ALA A 74 -21.77 -6.71 7.14
CA ALA A 74 -21.59 -5.48 7.90
C ALA A 74 -20.35 -5.52 8.80
N ALA A 75 -20.10 -6.65 9.46
CA ALA A 75 -18.90 -6.84 10.30
C ALA A 75 -17.61 -6.77 9.45
N ALA A 76 -17.59 -7.42 8.29
CA ALA A 76 -16.46 -7.36 7.36
C ALA A 76 -16.22 -5.92 6.85
N LEU A 77 -17.29 -5.18 6.54
CA LEU A 77 -17.20 -3.79 6.09
C LEU A 77 -16.65 -2.85 7.18
N ALA A 78 -17.08 -3.03 8.44
CA ALA A 78 -16.53 -2.28 9.57
C ALA A 78 -15.01 -2.52 9.72
N GLN A 79 -14.57 -3.77 9.53
CA GLN A 79 -13.16 -4.12 9.57
C GLN A 79 -12.38 -3.49 8.40
N ILE A 80 -12.96 -3.46 7.19
CA ILE A 80 -12.38 -2.77 6.02
C ILE A 80 -12.17 -1.29 6.34
N ARG A 81 -13.21 -0.61 6.85
CA ARG A 81 -13.13 0.82 7.19
C ARG A 81 -12.05 1.12 8.21
N ARG A 82 -11.90 0.27 9.24
CA ARG A 82 -10.84 0.42 10.25
C ARG A 82 -9.45 0.34 9.63
N TRP A 83 -9.18 -0.66 8.81
CA TRP A 83 -7.87 -0.82 8.17
C TRP A 83 -7.57 0.28 7.14
N VAL A 84 -8.57 0.75 6.40
CA VAL A 84 -8.43 1.93 5.54
C VAL A 84 -8.10 3.18 6.36
N GLY A 85 -8.75 3.37 7.52
CA GLY A 85 -8.46 4.47 8.43
C GLY A 85 -7.03 4.42 9.00
N VAL A 86 -6.55 3.24 9.39
CA VAL A 86 -5.15 3.04 9.82
C VAL A 86 -4.19 3.38 8.69
N ASN A 87 -4.47 2.91 7.47
CA ASN A 87 -3.62 3.21 6.32
C ASN A 87 -3.61 4.70 5.96
N LEU A 88 -4.76 5.39 6.08
CA LEU A 88 -4.84 6.82 5.89
C LEU A 88 -3.99 7.57 6.92
N ALA A 89 -4.06 7.17 8.20
CA ALA A 89 -3.22 7.74 9.25
C ALA A 89 -1.72 7.54 8.97
N LEU A 90 -1.32 6.35 8.51
CA LEU A 90 0.07 6.09 8.08
C LEU A 90 0.48 7.03 6.93
N GLY A 91 -0.40 7.27 5.96
CA GLY A 91 -0.14 8.23 4.88
C GLY A 91 0.07 9.65 5.39
N VAL A 92 -0.73 10.11 6.35
CA VAL A 92 -0.56 11.42 6.99
C VAL A 92 0.78 11.49 7.73
N VAL A 93 1.18 10.43 8.43
CA VAL A 93 2.49 10.34 9.10
C VAL A 93 3.63 10.47 8.09
N VAL A 94 3.55 9.78 6.93
CA VAL A 94 4.56 9.90 5.86
C VAL A 94 4.66 11.33 5.36
N ILE A 95 3.54 12.02 5.14
CA ILE A 95 3.53 13.43 4.72
C ILE A 95 4.17 14.31 5.79
N ALA A 96 3.85 14.09 7.07
CA ALA A 96 4.43 14.86 8.17
C ALA A 96 5.96 14.68 8.25
N ILE A 97 6.45 13.44 8.11
CA ILE A 97 7.88 13.14 8.05
C ILE A 97 8.52 13.87 6.87
N ALA A 98 7.90 13.82 5.68
CA ALA A 98 8.42 14.49 4.49
C ALA A 98 8.46 16.02 4.58
N LEU A 99 7.65 16.64 5.45
CA LEU A 99 7.61 18.09 5.66
C LEU A 99 8.52 18.57 6.80
N LEU A 100 8.86 17.69 7.74
CA LEU A 100 9.72 17.98 8.89
C LEU A 100 11.22 17.79 8.59
N ILE A 101 11.53 17.14 7.46
CA ILE A 101 12.87 16.90 6.94
C ILE A 101 13.10 17.83 5.75
#